data_AF-A0A3L6LYC2-F1
#
_entry.id   AF-A0A3L6LYC2-F1
#
_cell.length_a   1.000
_cell.length_b   1.000
_cell.length_c   1.000
_cell.angle_alpha   90.00
_cell.angle_beta   90.00
_cell.angle_gamma   90.00
#
_symmetry.space_group_name_H-M   'P 1'
#
loop_
_entity.id
_entity.type
_entity.pdbx_description
1 polymer ?
#
loop_
_entity_poly.entity_id
_entity_poly.type
_entity_poly.pdbx_seq_one_letter_code
_entity_poly.pdbx_strand_id
1 'polypeptide(L)' 'MYWNSLSDFLAMGGYGFYVWGSFGVTVLIMALEPIMAARTQKLTIARLKRQLRAENRNTAE' A
#
# COMPACT_ATOMS: atom_id res chain seq x y z
N MET A 1 18.04 18.23 -28.09
CA MET A 1 17.12 18.86 -27.12
C MET A 1 15.67 18.72 -27.61
N TYR A 2 15.10 17.51 -27.60
CA TYR A 2 13.71 17.27 -28.01
C TYR A 2 13.06 16.29 -27.03
N TRP A 3 13.02 16.68 -25.75
CA TRP A 3 12.21 15.96 -24.74
C TRP A 3 11.39 17.02 -24.01
N ASN A 4 10.44 17.62 -24.72
CA ASN A 4 9.60 18.72 -24.23
C ASN A 4 8.40 18.24 -23.42
N SER A 5 8.67 17.40 -22.42
CA SER A 5 7.86 17.22 -21.20
C SER A 5 7.07 15.90 -21.09
N LEU A 6 7.07 15.38 -19.87
CA LEU A 6 6.15 14.35 -19.38
C LEU A 6 4.67 14.75 -19.55
N SER A 7 4.38 16.05 -19.60
CA SER A 7 3.06 16.59 -19.90
C SER A 7 2.60 16.29 -21.32
N ASP A 8 3.50 16.18 -22.32
CA ASP A 8 3.13 15.82 -23.69
C ASP A 8 2.83 14.32 -23.83
N PHE A 9 3.48 13.47 -23.04
CA PHE A 9 3.14 12.05 -22.91
C PHE A 9 1.83 11.81 -22.16
N LEU A 10 1.50 12.67 -21.19
CA LEU A 10 0.23 12.62 -20.47
C LEU A 10 -0.92 13.22 -21.29
N ALA A 11 -0.62 14.20 -22.15
CA ALA A 11 -1.57 14.96 -22.95
C ALA A 11 -1.57 14.59 -24.45
N MET A 12 -0.88 13.52 -24.86
CA MET A 12 -0.87 13.00 -26.24
C MET A 12 -2.30 12.59 -26.66
N GLY A 13 -3.06 13.55 -27.19
CA GLY A 13 -4.29 13.37 -27.96
C GLY A 13 -5.41 12.53 -27.32
N GLY A 14 -5.56 12.54 -25.99
CA GLY A 14 -6.69 11.87 -25.30
C GLY A 14 -6.45 10.43 -24.84
N TYR A 15 -5.31 9.81 -25.17
CA TYR A 15 -5.00 8.42 -24.78
C TYR A 15 -4.20 8.28 -23.47
N GLY A 16 -3.52 9.34 -23.01
CA GLY A 16 -2.71 9.30 -21.78
C GLY A 16 -3.53 8.91 -20.54
N PHE A 17 -4.76 9.41 -20.43
CA PHE A 17 -5.68 9.06 -19.33
C PHE A 17 -6.05 7.57 -19.29
N TYR A 18 -6.13 6.88 -20.44
CA TYR A 18 -6.45 5.45 -20.49
C TYR A 18 -5.27 4.58 -20.05
N VAL A 19 -4.06 4.92 -20.47
CA VAL A 19 -2.84 4.19 -20.08
C VAL A 19 -2.59 4.37 -18.59
N TRP A 20 -2.55 5.61 -18.13
CA TRP A 20 -2.34 5.91 -16.72
C TRP A 20 -3.49 5.47 -15.83
N GLY A 21 -4.73 5.50 -16.33
CA GLY A 21 -5.90 4.93 -15.65
C GLY A 21 -5.78 3.42 -15.46
N SER A 22 -5.40 2.67 -16.51
CA SER A 22 -5.25 1.21 -16.43
C SER A 22 -4.09 0.79 -15.53
N PHE A 23 -2.95 1.49 -15.62
CA PHE A 23 -1.81 1.29 -14.71
C PHE A 23 -2.18 1.67 -13.27
N GLY A 24 -2.89 2.78 -13.07
CA GLY A 24 -3.39 3.21 -11.77
C GLY A 24 -4.34 2.20 -11.14
N VAL A 25 -5.28 1.66 -11.92
CA VAL A 25 -6.21 0.60 -11.47
C VAL A 25 -5.45 -0.69 -11.13
N THR A 26 -4.46 -1.07 -11.94
CA THR A 26 -3.63 -2.25 -11.68
C THR A 26 -2.85 -2.10 -10.37
N VAL A 27 -2.18 -0.95 -10.18
CA VAL A 27 -1.46 -0.63 -8.94
C VAL A 27 -2.42 -0.56 -7.75
N LEU A 28 -3.62 0.00 -7.94
CA LEU A 28 -4.65 0.06 -6.90
C LEU A 28 -5.06 -1.35 -6.45
N ILE A 29 -5.36 -2.25 -7.38
CA ILE A 29 -5.74 -3.64 -7.09
C ILE A 29 -4.59 -4.36 -6.40
N MET A 30 -3.38 -4.24 -6.92
CA MET A 30 -2.18 -4.85 -6.35
C MET A 30 -1.83 -4.28 -4.96
N ALA A 31 -2.21 -3.04 -4.67
CA ALA A 31 -2.02 -2.41 -3.36
C ALA A 31 -3.13 -2.72 -2.35
N LEU A 32 -4.36 -3.00 -2.81
CA LEU A 32 -5.49 -3.30 -1.93
C LEU A 32 -5.23 -4.54 -1.05
N GLU A 33 -4.73 -5.63 -1.64
CA GLU A 33 -4.40 -6.86 -0.90
C GLU A 33 -3.35 -6.63 0.20
N PRO A 34 -2.17 -6.06 -0.06
CA PRO A 34 -1.17 -5.82 0.98
C PRO A 34 -1.62 -4.77 2.00
N ILE A 35 -2.45 -3.79 1.63
CA ILE A 35 -3.01 -2.83 2.61
C ILE A 35 -3.92 -3.56 3.59
N MET A 36 -4.78 -4.45 3.10
CA MET A 36 -5.67 -5.25 3.95
C MET A 36 -4.86 -6.24 4.82
N ALA A 37 -3.87 -6.92 4.24
CA ALA A 37 -2.97 -7.82 4.96
C ALA A 37 -2.11 -7.09 6.01
N ALA A 38 -1.62 -5.90 5.70
CA ALA A 38 -0.86 -5.08 6.64
C ALA A 38 -1.74 -4.59 7.81
N ARG A 39 -3.01 -4.28 7.56
CA ARG A 39 -3.97 -3.93 8.63
C ARG A 39 -4.23 -5.10 9.58
N THR A 40 -4.44 -6.31 9.05
CA THR A 40 -4.67 -7.49 9.88
C THR A 40 -3.41 -7.91 10.63
N GLN A 41 -2.22 -7.83 10.02
CA GLN A 41 -0.96 -8.09 10.71
C GLN A 41 -0.74 -7.16 11.91
N LYS A 42 -1.03 -5.86 11.77
CA LYS A 42 -0.89 -4.90 12.88
C LYS A 42 -1.79 -5.25 14.06
N LEU A 43 -3.02 -5.71 13.80
CA LEU A 43 -3.95 -6.14 14.84
C LEU A 43 -3.46 -7.41 15.56
N THR A 44 -2.94 -8.39 14.82
CA THR A 44 -2.40 -9.63 15.39
C THR A 44 -1.15 -9.35 16.25
N ILE A 45 -0.22 -8.52 15.75
CA ILE A 45 0.99 -8.12 16.49
C ILE A 45 0.60 -7.35 17.76
N ALA A 46 -0.38 -6.45 17.70
CA ALA A 46 -0.85 -5.72 18.88
C ALA A 46 -1.44 -6.66 19.94
N ARG A 47 -2.12 -7.73 19.53
CA ARG A 47 -2.69 -8.73 20.44
C ARG A 47 -1.60 -9.58 21.10
N LEU A 48 -0.62 -10.05 20.32
CA LEU A 48 0.54 -10.79 20.82
C LEU A 48 1.35 -9.95 21.82
N LYS A 49 1.60 -8.67 21.50
CA LYS A 49 2.34 -7.76 22.40
C LYS A 49 1.64 -7.55 23.74
N ARG A 50 0.31 -7.61 23.78
CA ARG A 50 -0.46 -7.54 25.03
C ARG A 50 -0.33 -8.82 25.86
N GLN A 51 -0.35 -9.99 25.22
CA GLN A 51 -0.17 -11.28 25.89
C GLN A 51 1.23 -11.39 26.51
N LEU A 52 2.27 -11.02 25.74
CA LEU A 52 3.65 -11.02 26.23
C LEU A 52 3.86 -10.11 27.45
N ARG A 53 3.15 -8.97 27.52
CA ARG A 53 3.20 -8.09 28.71
C ARG A 53 2.51 -8.69 29.93
N ALA A 54 1.44 -9.46 29.74
CA ALA A 54 0.75 -10.13 30.83
C ALA A 54 1.56 -11.31 31.37
N GLU A 55 2.18 -12.08 30.46
CA GLU A 55 3.04 -13.21 30.79
C GLU A 55 4.31 -12.76 31.54
N ASN A 56 5.02 -11.75 31.03
CA ASN A 56 6.19 -11.19 31.73
C ASN A 56 5.87 -10.64 33.13
N ARG A 57 4.64 -10.18 33.37
CA ARG A 57 4.25 -9.72 34.71
C ARG A 57 4.03 -10.91 35.65
N ASN A 58 3.49 -12.02 35.15
CA ASN A 58 3.22 -13.23 35.94
C ASN A 58 4.47 -14.07 36.22
N THR A 59 5.51 -13.97 35.37
CA THR A 59 6.82 -14.62 35.62
C THR A 59 7.72 -13.81 36.57
N ALA A 60 7.38 -12.55 36.83
CA ALA A 60 8.13 -11.67 37.72
C ALA A 60 7.61 -11.64 39.17
N GLU A 61 6.46 -12.26 39.43
CA GLU A 61 5.93 -12.55 40.78
C GLU A 61 6.32 -13.97 41.20
#